data_AF-A0A1Z4R1U9-F1
#
_entry.id   AF-A0A1Z4R1U9-F1
#
_cell.length_a   1.000
_cell.length_b   1.000
_cell.length_c   1.000
_cell.angle_alpha   90.00
_cell.angle_beta   90.00
_cell.angle_gamma   90.00
#
_symmetry.space_group_name_H-M   'P 1'
#
loop_
_entity.id
_entity.type
_entity.pdbx_description
1 polymer ?
#
loop_
_entity_poly.entity_id
_entity_poly.type
_entity_poly.pdbx_seq_one_letter_code
_entity_poly.pdbx_strand_id
1 'polypeptide(L)'
;MIRFRLLLMFAAVVLMFYIFSPPTFAVATQCQIHKNSEWRCAKDNYRADKIKITNRRDERVSFKIAKWNSTCGKQGSNYSDTSYSLKPRQSGSIKFESAAANQCKELFVYDCSPDWCTNILSVNPS
;
A
#
# COMPACT_ATOMS: atom_id res chain seq x y z
N MET A 1 2.18 -48.94 23.44
CA MET A 1 3.45 -48.40 22.86
C MET A 1 3.28 -47.78 21.46
N ILE A 2 2.54 -48.40 20.52
CA ILE A 2 2.37 -47.90 19.14
C ILE A 2 1.73 -46.49 19.06
N ARG A 3 0.71 -46.22 19.90
CA ARG A 3 0.01 -44.91 19.94
C ARG A 3 0.90 -43.73 20.37
N PHE A 4 1.87 -43.96 21.25
CA PHE A 4 2.77 -42.91 21.75
C PHE A 4 3.83 -42.51 20.70
N ARG A 5 4.30 -43.48 19.91
CA ARG A 5 5.21 -43.23 18.78
C ARG A 5 4.55 -42.45 17.64
N LEU A 6 3.27 -42.72 17.36
CA LEU A 6 2.48 -41.96 16.38
C LEU A 6 2.29 -40.49 16.80
N LEU A 7 1.95 -40.24 18.07
CA LEU A 7 1.82 -38.87 18.60
C LEU A 7 3.12 -38.06 18.47
N LEU A 8 4.27 -38.68 18.75
CA LEU A 8 5.58 -38.05 18.60
C LEU A 8 5.91 -37.73 17.13
N MET A 9 5.56 -38.61 16.19
CA MET A 9 5.75 -38.34 14.77
C MET A 9 4.85 -37.20 14.27
N PHE A 10 3.58 -37.15 14.69
CA PHE A 10 2.68 -36.04 14.34
C PHE A 10 3.18 -34.70 14.91
N ALA A 11 3.65 -34.69 16.16
CA ALA A 11 4.23 -33.50 16.76
C ALA A 11 5.48 -33.01 16.01
N ALA A 12 6.35 -33.92 15.59
CA ALA A 12 7.57 -33.59 14.84
C ALA A 12 7.26 -33.03 13.43
N VAL A 13 6.25 -33.57 12.74
CA VAL A 13 5.82 -33.09 11.42
C VAL A 13 5.23 -31.69 11.53
N VAL A 14 4.36 -31.43 12.51
CA VAL A 14 3.80 -30.08 12.74
C VAL A 14 4.91 -29.09 13.11
N LEU A 15 5.89 -29.51 13.92
CA LEU A 15 7.03 -28.67 14.29
C LEU A 15 7.89 -28.30 13.07
N MET A 16 8.13 -29.23 12.13
CA MET A 16 8.81 -28.93 10.87
C MET A 16 8.04 -27.92 10.01
N PHE A 17 6.70 -28.00 9.94
CA PHE A 17 5.89 -27.03 9.21
C PHE A 17 5.99 -25.61 9.80
N TYR A 18 6.14 -25.47 11.12
CA TYR A 18 6.35 -24.17 11.76
C TYR A 18 7.76 -23.62 11.52
N ILE A 19 8.80 -24.47 11.54
CA ILE A 19 10.21 -24.05 11.37
C ILE A 19 10.51 -23.62 9.92
N PHE A 20 9.81 -24.18 8.93
CA PHE A 20 10.03 -23.88 7.49
C PHE A 20 9.00 -22.93 6.88
N SER A 21 8.26 -22.18 7.69
CA SER A 21 7.39 -21.13 7.13
C SER A 21 8.27 -19.97 6.62
N PRO A 22 8.24 -19.65 5.31
CA PRO A 22 9.09 -18.60 4.76
C PRO A 22 8.71 -17.26 5.41
N PRO A 23 9.68 -16.41 5.77
CA PRO A 23 9.40 -15.11 6.36
C PRO A 23 8.51 -14.31 5.40
N THR A 24 7.30 -13.97 5.86
CA THR A 24 6.43 -13.03 5.16
C THR A 24 6.97 -11.62 5.41
N PHE A 25 7.92 -11.19 4.58
CA PHE A 25 8.51 -9.86 4.71
C PHE A 25 7.42 -8.79 4.54
N ALA A 26 7.15 -8.06 5.62
CA ALA A 26 6.26 -6.91 5.58
C ALA A 26 7.00 -5.71 4.98
N VAL A 27 6.42 -5.11 3.94
CA VAL A 27 6.92 -3.89 3.33
C VAL A 27 6.03 -2.74 3.78
N ALA A 28 6.60 -1.87 4.62
CA ALA A 28 5.92 -0.65 5.06
C ALA A 28 5.51 0.22 3.86
N THR A 29 4.52 1.08 4.07
CA THR A 29 4.05 2.00 3.04
C THR A 29 5.17 2.89 2.51
N GLN A 30 5.42 2.81 1.21
CA GLN A 30 6.41 3.62 0.51
C GLN A 30 5.72 4.41 -0.60
N CYS A 31 5.95 5.72 -0.62
CA CYS A 31 5.45 6.62 -1.66
C CYS A 31 6.62 7.11 -2.51
N GLN A 32 6.50 6.96 -3.83
CA GLN A 32 7.54 7.33 -4.78
C GLN A 32 6.94 7.91 -6.06
N ILE A 33 7.77 8.61 -6.83
CA ILE A 33 7.40 9.13 -8.14
C ILE A 33 7.17 7.96 -9.10
N HIS A 34 6.05 7.99 -9.80
CA HIS A 34 5.69 7.04 -10.84
C HIS A 34 5.51 7.77 -12.18
N LYS A 35 6.17 7.28 -13.22
CA LYS A 35 6.10 7.83 -14.59
C LYS A 35 6.30 9.36 -14.68
N ASN A 36 7.10 9.93 -13.76
CA ASN A 36 7.43 11.36 -13.66
C ASN A 36 6.28 12.35 -13.38
N SER A 37 5.00 11.96 -13.52
CA SER A 37 3.86 12.86 -13.33
C SER A 37 2.91 12.45 -12.20
N GLU A 38 3.05 11.25 -11.66
CA GLU A 38 2.15 10.67 -10.67
C GLU A 38 2.91 10.25 -9.42
N TRP A 39 2.22 10.15 -8.29
CA TRP A 39 2.75 9.49 -7.10
C TRP A 39 2.16 8.10 -6.98
N ARG A 40 2.97 7.12 -6.62
CA ARG A 40 2.54 5.78 -6.25
C ARG A 40 2.95 5.49 -4.81
N CYS A 41 1.97 5.21 -3.96
CA CYS A 41 2.18 4.62 -2.64
C CYS A 41 1.85 3.13 -2.69
N ALA A 42 2.70 2.28 -2.14
CA ALA A 42 2.48 0.83 -2.12
C ALA A 42 2.91 0.20 -0.79
N LYS A 43 2.28 -0.92 -0.44
CA LYS A 43 2.65 -1.76 0.71
C LYS A 43 2.28 -3.23 0.48
N ASP A 44 2.93 -4.10 1.24
CA ASP A 44 2.70 -5.55 1.28
C ASP A 44 2.75 -6.03 2.74
N ASN A 45 1.80 -6.89 3.12
CA ASN A 45 1.71 -7.47 4.46
C ASN A 45 1.85 -6.43 5.58
N TYR A 46 1.22 -5.26 5.40
CA TYR A 46 1.38 -4.11 6.28
C TYR A 46 0.03 -3.55 6.71
N ARG A 47 -0.02 -3.05 7.94
CA ARG A 47 -1.25 -2.56 8.58
C ARG A 47 -1.85 -1.36 7.84
N ALA A 48 -3.11 -1.06 8.19
CA ALA A 48 -3.76 0.15 7.73
C ALA A 48 -3.07 1.39 8.29
N ASP A 49 -2.97 2.44 7.49
CA ASP A 49 -2.32 3.71 7.83
C ASP A 49 -2.96 4.85 7.02
N LYS A 50 -2.27 6.00 6.94
CA LYS A 50 -2.74 7.18 6.19
C LYS A 50 -1.64 7.72 5.30
N ILE A 51 -2.04 8.23 4.14
CA ILE A 51 -1.18 9.01 3.26
C ILE A 51 -1.52 10.48 3.44
N LYS A 52 -0.54 11.31 3.79
CA LYS A 52 -0.67 12.77 3.81
C LYS A 52 -0.31 13.31 2.44
N ILE A 53 -1.26 14.04 1.86
CA ILE A 53 -1.09 14.75 0.60
C ILE A 53 -1.12 16.24 0.90
N THR A 54 -0.08 16.96 0.51
CA THR A 54 0.04 18.40 0.78
C THR A 54 0.16 19.18 -0.52
N ASN A 55 -0.73 20.15 -0.70
CA ASN A 55 -0.63 21.12 -1.78
C ASN A 55 0.55 22.06 -1.51
N ARG A 56 1.54 22.07 -2.40
CA ARG A 56 2.72 22.95 -2.29
C ARG A 56 2.53 24.28 -2.99
N ARG A 57 1.39 24.51 -3.65
CA ARG A 57 1.10 25.72 -4.41
C ARG A 57 0.32 26.73 -3.56
N ASP A 58 0.36 27.98 -4.02
CA ASP A 58 -0.44 29.10 -3.52
C ASP A 58 -1.82 29.19 -4.21
N GLU A 59 -2.13 28.23 -5.07
CA GLU A 59 -3.42 28.07 -5.74
C GLU A 59 -4.08 26.74 -5.38
N ARG A 60 -5.37 26.60 -5.68
CA ARG A 60 -6.10 25.33 -5.48
C ARG A 60 -5.56 24.29 -6.45
N VAL A 61 -5.33 23.08 -5.95
CA VAL A 61 -4.95 21.92 -6.76
C VAL A 61 -6.05 20.87 -6.71
N SER A 62 -6.44 20.38 -7.88
CA SER A 62 -7.36 19.25 -8.04
C SER A 62 -6.59 18.04 -8.54
N PHE A 63 -6.99 16.84 -8.09
CA PHE A 63 -6.31 15.59 -8.44
C PHE A 63 -7.24 14.39 -8.21
N LYS A 64 -6.86 13.24 -8.76
CA LYS A 64 -7.55 11.96 -8.51
C LYS A 64 -6.69 11.03 -7.68
N ILE A 65 -7.36 10.16 -6.94
CA ILE A 65 -6.74 9.04 -6.23
C ILE A 65 -7.39 7.75 -6.69
N ALA A 66 -6.57 6.82 -7.18
CA ALA A 66 -6.97 5.48 -7.53
C ALA A 66 -6.36 4.48 -6.54
N LYS A 67 -7.15 3.52 -6.06
CA LYS A 67 -6.68 2.43 -5.21
C LYS A 67 -6.79 1.10 -5.93
N TRP A 68 -5.72 0.33 -5.83
CA TRP A 68 -5.57 -0.96 -6.50
C TRP A 68 -5.27 -2.05 -5.48
N ASN A 69 -5.74 -3.26 -5.80
CA ASN A 69 -5.41 -4.47 -5.08
C ASN A 69 -4.86 -5.50 -6.05
N SER A 70 -3.73 -6.11 -5.71
CA SER A 70 -3.13 -7.20 -6.47
C SER A 70 -2.62 -8.29 -5.54
N THR A 71 -2.47 -9.49 -6.09
CA THR A 71 -1.49 -10.43 -5.54
C THR A 71 -0.11 -9.93 -5.95
N CYS A 72 0.83 -9.84 -5.02
CA CYS A 72 2.16 -9.30 -5.30
C CYS A 72 2.84 -10.03 -6.48
N GLY A 73 3.42 -9.27 -7.41
CA GLY A 73 4.01 -9.80 -8.65
C GLY A 73 2.99 -10.09 -9.77
N LYS A 74 1.69 -9.88 -9.55
CA LYS A 74 0.63 -10.01 -10.57
C LYS A 74 -0.06 -8.67 -10.80
N GLN A 75 -0.68 -8.52 -11.97
CA GLN A 75 -1.53 -7.37 -12.27
C GLN A 75 -2.74 -7.34 -11.33
N GLY A 76 -3.03 -6.16 -10.78
CA GLY A 76 -4.17 -5.93 -9.90
C GLY A 76 -5.41 -5.41 -10.61
N SER A 77 -6.41 -5.07 -9.79
CA SER A 77 -7.60 -4.33 -10.21
C SER A 77 -7.77 -3.04 -9.41
N ASN A 78 -8.25 -2.00 -10.09
CA ASN A 78 -8.73 -0.79 -9.46
C ASN A 78 -10.06 -1.08 -8.77
N TYR A 79 -10.22 -0.65 -7.52
CA TYR A 79 -11.48 -0.79 -6.78
C TYR A 79 -12.04 0.55 -6.28
N SER A 80 -11.31 1.66 -6.46
CA SER A 80 -11.74 2.99 -6.05
C SER A 80 -10.99 4.03 -6.88
N ASP A 81 -11.74 4.96 -7.46
CA ASP A 81 -11.23 6.14 -8.16
C ASP A 81 -12.06 7.34 -7.68
N THR A 82 -11.41 8.36 -7.11
CA THR A 82 -12.11 9.49 -6.50
C THR A 82 -11.35 10.78 -6.73
N SER A 83 -12.10 11.85 -7.05
CA SER A 83 -11.56 13.20 -7.25
C SER A 83 -11.49 13.97 -5.93
N TYR A 84 -10.41 14.74 -5.76
CA TYR A 84 -10.12 15.56 -4.60
C TYR A 84 -9.69 16.97 -5.03
N SER A 85 -9.83 17.93 -4.11
CA SER A 85 -9.17 19.22 -4.24
C SER A 85 -8.65 19.70 -2.90
N LEU A 86 -7.51 20.38 -2.92
CA LEU A 86 -6.90 21.00 -1.75
C LEU A 86 -6.77 22.51 -1.98
N LYS A 87 -7.13 23.29 -0.96
CA LYS A 87 -6.86 24.74 -0.94
C LYS A 87 -5.35 25.01 -0.97
N PRO A 88 -4.93 26.25 -1.29
CA PRO A 88 -3.53 26.65 -1.18
C PRO A 88 -2.89 26.21 0.14
N ARG A 89 -1.68 25.64 0.07
CA ARG A 89 -0.89 25.20 1.23
C ARG A 89 -1.56 24.18 2.17
N GLN A 90 -2.72 23.63 1.80
CA GLN A 90 -3.47 22.70 2.64
C GLN A 90 -2.90 21.28 2.55
N SER A 91 -3.01 20.53 3.65
CA SER A 91 -2.85 19.08 3.66
C SER A 91 -4.18 18.35 3.81
N GLY A 92 -4.31 17.21 3.13
CA GLY A 92 -5.34 16.20 3.38
C GLY A 92 -4.71 14.88 3.79
N SER A 93 -5.50 14.01 4.42
CA SER A 93 -5.07 12.65 4.76
C SER A 93 -6.04 11.63 4.21
N ILE A 94 -5.51 10.61 3.56
CA ILE A 94 -6.28 9.55 2.90
C ILE A 94 -6.01 8.25 3.63
N LYS A 95 -7.06 7.55 4.05
CA LYS A 95 -6.91 6.23 4.64
C LYS A 95 -6.36 5.26 3.60
N PHE A 96 -5.37 4.47 3.97
CA PHE A 96 -4.82 3.41 3.14
C PHE A 96 -4.93 2.08 3.87
N GLU A 97 -5.79 1.22 3.35
CA GLU A 97 -6.26 -0.03 3.96
C GLU A 97 -5.11 -1.01 4.20
N SER A 98 -5.27 -1.95 5.14
CA SER A 98 -4.26 -2.98 5.37
C SER A 98 -4.05 -3.87 4.14
N ALA A 99 -2.82 -4.28 3.93
CA ALA A 99 -2.43 -5.33 3.00
C ALA A 99 -2.20 -6.63 3.78
N ALA A 100 -2.84 -7.72 3.34
CA ALA A 100 -2.60 -9.05 3.89
C ALA A 100 -1.30 -9.64 3.33
N ALA A 101 -0.81 -10.74 3.89
CA ALA A 101 0.32 -11.47 3.34
C ALA A 101 0.07 -11.86 1.87
N ASN A 102 1.06 -11.60 1.01
CA ASN A 102 0.99 -11.85 -0.44
C ASN A 102 -0.07 -11.02 -1.19
N GLN A 103 -0.52 -9.92 -0.57
CA GLN A 103 -1.40 -8.94 -1.20
C GLN A 103 -0.70 -7.59 -1.25
N CYS A 104 -0.62 -7.02 -2.44
CA CYS A 104 -0.06 -5.70 -2.67
C CYS A 104 -1.20 -4.70 -2.81
N LYS A 105 -1.17 -3.68 -1.96
CA LYS A 105 -2.07 -2.53 -2.06
C LYS A 105 -1.30 -1.37 -2.68
N GLU A 106 -1.92 -0.71 -3.65
CA GLU A 106 -1.32 0.44 -4.31
C GLU A 106 -2.32 1.60 -4.32
N LEU A 107 -1.80 2.81 -4.20
CA LEU A 107 -2.54 4.06 -4.27
C LEU A 107 -1.80 4.98 -5.22
N PHE A 108 -2.50 5.47 -6.23
CA PHE A 108 -1.97 6.39 -7.22
C PHE A 108 -2.59 7.77 -7.04
N VAL A 109 -1.78 8.82 -7.03
CA VAL A 109 -2.21 10.22 -7.09
C VAL A 109 -1.84 10.75 -8.46
N TYR A 110 -2.84 11.09 -9.26
CA TYR A 110 -2.69 11.38 -10.70
C TYR A 110 -3.72 12.42 -11.16
N ASP A 111 -3.67 12.77 -12.46
CA ASP A 111 -4.59 13.72 -13.10
C ASP A 111 -4.65 15.05 -12.34
N CYS A 112 -3.47 15.59 -12.03
CA CYS A 112 -3.34 16.83 -11.29
C CYS A 112 -3.50 18.05 -12.21
N SER A 113 -4.12 19.10 -11.66
CA SER A 113 -4.28 20.40 -12.30
C SER A 113 -3.91 21.51 -11.30
N PRO A 114 -3.14 22.54 -11.72
CA PRO A 114 -2.81 22.90 -13.11
C PRO A 114 -1.55 22.24 -13.72
N ASP A 115 -0.83 21.40 -12.99
CA ASP A 115 0.44 20.79 -13.44
C ASP A 115 0.57 19.35 -12.89
N TRP A 116 1.68 18.66 -13.17
CA TRP A 116 1.95 17.30 -12.73
C TRP A 116 2.00 17.16 -11.20
N CYS A 117 1.49 16.04 -10.71
CA CYS A 117 1.33 15.80 -9.26
C CYS A 117 2.67 15.86 -8.51
N THR A 118 3.74 15.41 -9.15
CA THR A 118 5.11 15.37 -8.61
C THR A 118 5.69 16.77 -8.38
N ASN A 119 5.27 17.76 -9.17
CA ASN A 119 5.70 19.15 -9.03
C ASN A 119 4.91 19.90 -7.95
N ILE A 120 3.61 19.62 -7.84
CA ILE A 120 2.68 20.47 -7.08
C ILE A 120 2.18 19.86 -5.77
N LEU A 121 2.32 18.54 -5.59
CA LEU A 121 1.94 17.83 -4.37
C LEU A 121 3.15 17.19 -3.68
N SER A 122 3.10 17.18 -2.35
CA SER A 122 3.90 16.26 -1.53
C SER A 122 3.03 15.07 -1.13
N VAL A 123 3.51 13.84 -1.30
CA VAL A 123 2.77 12.64 -0.90
C VAL A 123 3.67 11.77 -0.02
N ASN A 124 3.29 11.59 1.24
CA ASN A 124 4.08 10.84 2.22
C ASN A 124 3.19 9.94 3.10
N PRO A 125 3.67 8.77 3.55
CA PRO A 125 3.07 8.04 4.66
C PRO A 125 3.02 8.93 5.92
N SER A 126 1.97 8.81 6.72
CA SER A 126 1.77 9.55 7.99
C SER A 126 1.98 8.68 9.21
#